data_AF-A0A842A303-F1
#
_entry.id   AF-A0A842A303-F1
#
_cell.length_a   1.000
_cell.length_b   1.000
_cell.length_c   1.000
_cell.angle_alpha   90.00
_cell.angle_beta   90.00
_cell.angle_gamma   90.00
#
_symmetry.space_group_name_H-M   'P 1'
#
loop_
_entity.id
_entity.type
_entity.pdbx_description
1 polymer ?
#
loop_
_entity_poly.entity_id
_entity_poly.type
_entity_poly.pdbx_seq_one_letter_code
_entity_poly.pdbx_strand_id
1 'polypeptide(L)'
;MLKERINYLSEIHGISRKDLVNGLITPTHLSNILAGRYPLPEDLASHLAERLFVDETYLLAAEDCSTETVNYAETIIEQFLLNAYDSTNIDQLPTEHPALLIELVSRLIRASVGLTRNDVSLQMSNEKYLAIYLPQFLDEEIPEVLKKALYIYKMSQYRNQHNQQEALEMCRQLKKFNYTHSHVWINLLEFEVEALIYGGDAETSQELLKQAIGRCYYEGIYYHLTQLYMMYSVSFTNQNFWQKALYYLDKAKEYLEFTGEIAIMYSHGIASNRIQILMRQNEFEQAERAIDDLEKLLSGTDNAAYFQAQIMLNRCELAFRQSAFDTLQEHVDTLNQIELSIEHQMVLSFYKSQLAFERKEEAVFLKYADNCRLYFEQFYNRERLLLLYEQLAAVAKENRQYKQSSEYLEYVLQLIK
;
A
#
# COMPACT_ATOMS: atom_id res chain seq x y z
N MET A 1 -3.95 -18.85 24.81
CA MET A 1 -3.61 -17.40 24.73
C MET A 1 -2.97 -16.88 26.01
N LEU A 2 -3.44 -17.31 27.19
CA LEU A 2 -2.92 -16.87 28.50
C LEU A 2 -1.41 -17.12 28.65
N LYS A 3 -0.93 -18.29 28.21
CA LYS A 3 0.49 -18.66 28.17
C LYS A 3 1.35 -17.58 27.53
N GLU A 4 0.97 -17.15 26.32
CA GLU A 4 1.75 -16.18 25.56
C GLU A 4 1.70 -14.79 26.19
N ARG A 5 0.56 -14.40 26.77
CA ARG A 5 0.48 -13.16 27.54
C ARG A 5 1.38 -13.14 28.77
N ILE A 6 1.41 -14.22 29.56
CA ILE A 6 2.30 -14.30 30.72
C ILE A 6 3.77 -14.31 30.28
N ASN A 7 4.12 -15.01 29.19
CA ASN A 7 5.48 -14.98 28.65
C ASN A 7 5.89 -13.56 28.26
N TYR A 8 5.04 -12.85 27.51
CA TYR A 8 5.25 -11.47 27.09
C TYR A 8 5.47 -10.52 28.27
N LEU A 9 4.56 -10.53 29.25
CA LEU A 9 4.67 -9.66 30.43
C LEU A 9 5.92 -9.99 31.25
N SER A 10 6.23 -11.28 31.41
CA SER A 10 7.44 -11.72 32.12
C SER A 10 8.71 -11.23 31.43
N GLU A 11 8.74 -11.25 30.09
CA GLU A 11 9.88 -10.77 29.30
C GLU A 11 10.06 -9.26 29.44
N ILE A 12 8.98 -8.47 29.29
CA ILE A 12 9.03 -7.01 29.38
C ILE A 12 9.43 -6.53 30.77
N HIS A 13 8.94 -7.19 31.82
CA HIS A 13 9.25 -6.82 33.20
C HIS A 13 10.53 -7.49 33.73
N GLY A 14 11.19 -8.35 32.95
CA GLY A 14 12.40 -9.05 33.36
C GLY A 14 12.18 -10.02 34.53
N ILE A 15 10.98 -10.61 34.63
CA ILE A 15 10.57 -11.48 35.74
C ILE A 15 10.74 -12.94 35.32
N SER A 16 11.53 -13.70 36.07
CA SER A 16 11.66 -15.14 35.80
C SER A 16 10.39 -15.89 36.22
N ARG A 17 10.06 -17.01 35.55
CA ARG A 17 8.92 -17.86 35.96
C ARG A 17 8.98 -18.28 37.42
N LYS A 18 10.19 -18.46 37.97
CA LYS A 18 10.40 -18.83 39.37
C LYS A 18 10.00 -17.68 40.30
N ASP A 19 10.38 -16.46 39.96
CA ASP A 19 10.07 -15.28 40.75
C ASP A 19 8.58 -14.94 40.66
N LEU A 20 7.99 -15.08 39.46
CA LEU A 20 6.57 -14.87 39.22
C LEU A 20 5.69 -15.71 40.16
N VAL A 21 6.03 -16.99 40.36
CA VAL A 21 5.21 -17.91 41.19
C VAL A 21 5.70 -18.06 42.63
N ASN A 22 6.81 -17.41 43.00
CA ASN A 22 7.47 -17.64 44.29
C ASN A 22 6.51 -17.44 45.46
N GLY A 23 6.38 -18.45 46.32
CA GLY A 23 5.49 -18.43 47.48
C GLY A 23 3.99 -18.56 47.17
N LEU A 24 3.60 -18.73 45.90
CA LEU A 24 2.20 -18.92 45.48
C LEU A 24 1.95 -20.37 45.07
N ILE A 25 2.66 -20.83 44.04
CA ILE A 25 2.54 -22.19 43.48
C ILE A 25 3.89 -22.69 42.97
N THR A 26 3.98 -23.97 42.64
CA THR A 26 5.19 -24.50 41.98
C THR A 26 5.24 -24.09 40.50
N PRO A 27 6.43 -23.94 39.89
CA PRO A 27 6.56 -23.68 38.46
C PRO A 27 5.87 -24.74 37.58
N THR A 28 5.86 -26.00 38.04
CA THR A 28 5.15 -27.10 37.40
C THR A 28 3.65 -26.91 37.41
N HIS A 29 3.09 -26.41 38.52
CA HIS A 29 1.65 -26.12 38.62
C HIS A 29 1.25 -24.98 37.66
N LEU A 30 2.04 -23.90 37.60
CA LEU A 30 1.83 -22.84 36.61
C LEU A 30 1.89 -23.40 35.19
N SER A 31 2.87 -24.25 34.89
CA SER A 31 3.01 -24.84 33.55
C SER A 31 1.79 -25.67 33.15
N ASN A 32 1.12 -26.34 34.10
CA ASN A 32 -0.14 -27.05 33.82
C ASN A 32 -1.30 -26.08 33.56
N ILE A 33 -1.39 -24.97 34.29
CA ILE A 33 -2.39 -23.90 34.04
C ILE A 33 -2.18 -23.32 32.64
N LEU A 34 -0.95 -22.93 32.28
CA LEU A 34 -0.64 -22.37 30.97
C LEU A 34 -0.80 -23.35 29.81
N ALA A 35 -0.75 -24.66 30.10
CA ALA A 35 -1.08 -25.70 29.13
C ALA A 35 -2.60 -25.97 29.02
N GLY A 36 -3.44 -25.19 29.70
CA GLY A 36 -4.90 -25.33 29.69
C GLY A 36 -5.44 -26.55 30.45
N ARG A 37 -4.60 -27.22 31.27
CA ARG A 37 -5.02 -28.40 32.04
C ARG A 37 -5.90 -28.04 33.23
N TYR A 38 -5.75 -26.82 33.74
CA TYR A 38 -6.53 -26.25 34.83
C TYR A 38 -6.84 -24.79 34.52
N PRO A 39 -8.03 -24.27 34.91
CA PRO A 39 -8.29 -22.84 34.83
C PRO A 39 -7.36 -22.09 35.78
N LEU A 40 -7.06 -20.83 35.46
CA LEU A 40 -6.35 -19.93 36.36
C LEU A 40 -7.32 -19.48 37.47
N PRO A 41 -7.06 -19.80 38.76
CA PRO A 41 -7.87 -19.33 39.86
C PRO A 41 -7.77 -17.81 40.04
N GLU A 42 -8.86 -17.14 40.43
CA GLU A 42 -8.93 -15.67 40.63
C GLU A 42 -7.92 -15.19 41.69
N ASP A 43 -7.85 -15.87 42.83
CA ASP A 43 -6.90 -15.53 43.89
C ASP A 43 -5.44 -15.58 43.39
N LEU A 44 -5.09 -16.61 42.61
CA LEU A 44 -3.78 -16.70 41.98
C LEU A 44 -3.59 -15.63 40.90
N ALA A 45 -4.61 -15.36 40.07
CA ALA A 45 -4.56 -14.33 39.04
C ALA A 45 -4.26 -12.96 39.63
N SER A 46 -4.92 -12.59 40.74
CA SER A 46 -4.71 -11.33 41.44
C SER A 46 -3.24 -11.13 41.86
N HIS A 47 -2.62 -12.15 42.48
CA HIS A 47 -1.22 -12.10 42.89
C HIS A 47 -0.24 -12.09 41.70
N LEU A 48 -0.55 -12.82 40.62
CA LEU A 48 0.26 -12.82 39.41
C LEU A 48 0.17 -11.47 38.68
N ALA A 49 -1.02 -10.87 38.63
CA ALA A 49 -1.28 -9.59 37.99
C ALA A 49 -0.54 -8.45 38.70
N GLU A 50 -0.55 -8.43 40.04
CA GLU A 50 0.22 -7.49 40.84
C GLU A 50 1.73 -7.57 40.51
N ARG A 51 2.28 -8.79 40.42
CA ARG A 51 3.70 -9.00 40.07
C ARG A 51 4.03 -8.62 38.65
N LEU A 52 3.08 -8.79 37.73
CA LEU A 52 3.23 -8.46 36.32
C LEU A 52 2.81 -7.01 35.99
N PHE A 53 2.47 -6.21 37.01
CA PHE A 53 2.06 -4.80 36.86
C PHE A 53 0.85 -4.60 35.92
N VAL A 54 -0.11 -5.53 35.96
CA VAL A 54 -1.34 -5.48 35.15
C VAL A 54 -2.58 -5.68 36.02
N ASP A 55 -3.74 -5.37 35.47
CA ASP A 55 -5.02 -5.69 36.10
C ASP A 55 -5.29 -7.21 36.06
N GLU A 56 -5.97 -7.73 37.08
CA GLU A 56 -6.34 -9.15 37.19
C GLU A 56 -7.14 -9.63 35.97
N THR A 57 -8.07 -8.80 35.48
CA THR A 57 -8.89 -9.11 34.31
C THR A 57 -8.06 -9.30 33.05
N TYR A 58 -6.89 -8.67 32.96
CA TYR A 58 -5.95 -8.82 31.85
C TYR A 58 -5.36 -10.23 31.79
N LEU A 59 -5.29 -10.95 32.91
CA LEU A 59 -4.89 -12.35 32.93
C LEU A 59 -6.10 -13.28 32.77
N LEU A 60 -7.18 -13.03 33.52
CA LEU A 60 -8.35 -13.92 33.52
C LEU A 60 -9.07 -13.96 32.16
N ALA A 61 -9.20 -12.82 31.48
CA ALA A 61 -9.92 -12.72 30.21
C ALA A 61 -9.02 -12.94 28.99
N ALA A 62 -7.74 -13.31 29.15
CA ALA A 62 -6.79 -13.43 28.04
C ALA A 62 -7.24 -14.41 26.95
N GLU A 63 -8.04 -15.42 27.33
CA GLU A 63 -8.60 -16.44 26.45
C GLU A 63 -10.06 -16.20 26.05
N ASP A 64 -10.62 -15.04 26.39
CA ASP A 64 -11.99 -14.71 26.02
C ASP A 64 -12.17 -14.69 24.50
N CYS A 65 -12.99 -15.61 24.03
CA CYS A 65 -13.46 -15.76 22.65
C CYS A 65 -14.99 -15.83 22.61
N SER A 66 -15.66 -15.17 23.55
CA SER A 66 -17.12 -15.03 23.58
C SER A 66 -17.65 -14.41 22.29
N THR A 67 -18.93 -14.63 22.01
CA THR A 67 -19.58 -14.07 20.81
C THR A 67 -19.46 -12.55 20.76
N GLU A 68 -19.51 -11.86 21.90
CA GLU A 68 -19.33 -10.41 21.96
C GLU A 68 -17.91 -9.99 21.54
N THR A 69 -16.90 -10.64 22.11
CA THR A 69 -15.49 -10.39 21.79
C THR A 69 -15.17 -10.70 20.32
N VAL A 70 -15.70 -11.80 19.79
CA VAL A 70 -15.54 -12.16 18.37
C VAL A 70 -16.25 -11.15 17.47
N ASN A 71 -17.49 -10.74 17.78
CA ASN A 71 -18.23 -9.76 16.98
C ASN A 71 -17.56 -8.38 16.98
N TYR A 72 -16.98 -7.96 18.11
CA TYR A 72 -16.21 -6.74 18.18
C TYR A 72 -14.95 -6.82 17.30
N ALA A 73 -14.21 -7.93 17.37
CA ALA A 73 -13.05 -8.15 16.49
C ALA A 73 -13.43 -8.22 15.00
N GLU A 74 -14.55 -8.83 14.64
CA GLU A 74 -15.07 -8.86 13.26
C GLU A 74 -15.43 -7.45 12.79
N THR A 75 -16.03 -6.63 13.66
CA THR A 75 -16.32 -5.22 13.35
C THR A 75 -15.04 -4.47 13.00
N ILE A 76 -13.95 -4.70 13.75
CA ILE A 76 -12.65 -4.07 13.46
C ILE A 76 -12.17 -4.46 12.05
N ILE A 77 -12.30 -5.73 11.67
CA ILE A 77 -11.91 -6.23 10.35
C ILE A 77 -12.76 -5.66 9.24
N GLU A 78 -14.09 -5.67 9.39
CA GLU A 78 -14.99 -5.14 8.36
C GLU A 78 -14.77 -3.64 8.16
N GLN A 79 -14.56 -2.87 9.22
CA GLN A 79 -14.22 -1.44 9.10
C GLN A 79 -12.92 -1.21 8.33
N PHE A 80 -11.90 -2.05 8.52
CA PHE A 80 -10.68 -1.97 7.70
C PHE A 80 -10.99 -2.25 6.23
N LEU A 81 -11.72 -3.33 5.94
CA LEU A 81 -12.07 -3.71 4.57
C LEU A 81 -13.01 -2.71 3.89
N LEU A 82 -13.73 -1.89 4.65
CA LEU A 82 -14.54 -0.77 4.17
C LEU A 82 -13.73 0.54 4.03
N ASN A 83 -12.41 0.50 4.23
CA ASN A 83 -11.52 1.67 4.23
C ASN A 83 -11.92 2.75 5.24
N ALA A 84 -12.52 2.37 6.38
CA ALA A 84 -13.01 3.32 7.38
C ALA A 84 -11.90 3.89 8.27
N TYR A 85 -10.72 3.26 8.33
CA TYR A 85 -9.64 3.74 9.18
C TYR A 85 -8.77 4.80 8.53
N ASP A 86 -8.58 5.90 9.27
CA ASP A 86 -7.67 6.98 8.94
C ASP A 86 -6.78 7.45 10.09
N SER A 87 -5.97 8.49 9.84
CA SER A 87 -5.04 9.03 10.82
C SER A 87 -5.73 9.65 12.03
N THR A 88 -7.04 9.92 11.94
CA THR A 88 -7.82 10.50 13.02
C THR A 88 -8.48 9.44 13.92
N ASN A 89 -8.75 8.25 13.38
CA ASN A 89 -9.47 7.20 14.12
C ASN A 89 -8.65 5.91 14.34
N ILE A 90 -7.51 5.72 13.70
CA ILE A 90 -6.69 4.51 13.88
C ILE A 90 -6.21 4.34 15.32
N ASP A 91 -5.98 5.45 16.01
CA ASP A 91 -5.56 5.46 17.40
C ASP A 91 -6.67 5.06 18.38
N GLN A 92 -7.92 5.01 17.93
CA GLN A 92 -9.05 4.54 18.72
C GLN A 92 -9.07 3.01 18.85
N LEU A 93 -8.32 2.28 18.01
CA LEU A 93 -8.22 0.82 18.12
C LEU A 93 -7.43 0.43 19.37
N PRO A 94 -7.96 -0.48 20.21
CA PRO A 94 -7.35 -0.84 21.47
C PRO A 94 -6.00 -1.54 21.24
N THR A 95 -4.96 -0.97 21.82
CA THR A 95 -3.61 -1.53 21.83
C THR A 95 -3.37 -2.50 23.00
N GLU A 96 -4.23 -2.42 24.01
CA GLU A 96 -4.30 -3.24 25.22
C GLU A 96 -5.79 -3.54 25.49
N HIS A 97 -6.12 -4.80 25.74
CA HIS A 97 -7.48 -5.27 25.99
C HIS A 97 -7.47 -6.60 26.77
N PRO A 98 -8.39 -6.80 27.75
CA PRO A 98 -8.45 -8.03 28.53
C PRO A 98 -8.52 -9.31 27.67
N ALA A 99 -9.21 -9.29 26.53
CA ALA A 99 -9.15 -10.37 25.54
C ALA A 99 -7.95 -10.21 24.57
N LEU A 100 -7.04 -11.19 24.54
CA LEU A 100 -5.86 -11.16 23.65
C LEU A 100 -6.26 -11.18 22.17
N LEU A 101 -7.39 -11.79 21.83
CA LEU A 101 -7.93 -11.79 20.48
C LEU A 101 -8.11 -10.37 19.92
N ILE A 102 -8.67 -9.46 20.73
CA ILE A 102 -8.92 -8.07 20.32
C ILE A 102 -7.62 -7.32 20.13
N GLU A 103 -6.62 -7.51 21.01
CA GLU A 103 -5.31 -6.90 20.84
C GLU A 103 -4.63 -7.36 19.57
N LEU A 104 -4.58 -8.67 19.31
CA LEU A 104 -3.91 -9.20 18.13
C LEU A 104 -4.58 -8.71 16.85
N VAL A 105 -5.91 -8.73 16.79
CA VAL A 105 -6.66 -8.20 15.63
C VAL A 105 -6.39 -6.70 15.47
N SER A 106 -6.49 -5.91 16.54
CA SER A 106 -6.25 -4.46 16.48
C SER A 106 -4.82 -4.14 16.04
N ARG A 107 -3.82 -4.82 16.58
CA ARG A 107 -2.40 -4.64 16.23
C ARG A 107 -2.11 -5.03 14.77
N LEU A 108 -2.70 -6.13 14.29
CA LEU A 108 -2.59 -6.55 12.88
C LEU A 108 -3.24 -5.53 11.93
N ILE A 109 -4.41 -5.01 12.27
CA ILE A 109 -5.09 -3.98 11.47
C ILE A 109 -4.30 -2.66 11.50
N ARG A 110 -3.80 -2.23 12.66
CA ARG A 110 -2.94 -1.03 12.77
C ARG A 110 -1.66 -1.16 11.95
N ALA A 111 -1.01 -2.32 11.98
CA ALA A 111 0.16 -2.58 11.14
C ALA A 111 -0.19 -2.54 9.63
N SER A 112 -1.33 -3.12 9.24
CA SER A 112 -1.83 -3.09 7.86
C SER A 112 -2.14 -1.66 7.38
N VAL A 113 -2.70 -0.81 8.24
CA VAL A 113 -2.92 0.61 7.94
C VAL A 113 -1.58 1.34 7.78
N GLY A 114 -0.61 1.06 8.65
CA GLY A 114 0.76 1.59 8.53
C GLY A 114 1.40 1.24 7.18
N LEU A 115 1.31 -0.03 6.77
CA LEU A 115 1.78 -0.50 5.46
C LEU A 115 1.09 0.19 4.28
N THR A 116 -0.23 0.36 4.36
CA THR A 116 -1.02 0.98 3.27
C THR A 116 -0.74 2.47 3.13
N ARG A 117 -0.37 3.15 4.22
CA ARG A 117 -0.11 4.59 4.27
C ARG A 117 1.37 4.96 4.25
N ASN A 118 2.26 3.97 4.18
CA ASN A 118 3.71 4.14 4.36
C ASN A 118 4.07 4.84 5.69
N ASP A 119 3.31 4.61 6.76
CA ASP A 119 3.63 5.06 8.12
C ASP A 119 4.51 4.02 8.82
N VAL A 120 5.82 4.22 8.69
CA VAL A 120 6.85 3.33 9.24
C VAL A 120 6.79 3.26 10.77
N SER A 121 6.42 4.36 11.45
CA SER A 121 6.36 4.39 12.91
C SER A 121 5.20 3.54 13.43
N LEU A 122 4.02 3.71 12.83
CA LEU A 122 2.84 2.92 13.15
C LEU A 122 3.10 1.44 12.84
N GLN A 123 3.69 1.12 11.69
CA GLN A 123 4.05 -0.25 11.34
C GLN A 123 5.00 -0.88 12.37
N MET A 124 6.18 -0.27 12.59
CA MET A 124 7.23 -0.86 13.44
C MET A 124 6.79 -1.06 14.89
N SER A 125 5.99 -0.14 15.44
CA SER A 125 5.49 -0.26 16.82
C SER A 125 4.60 -1.50 17.01
N ASN A 126 3.77 -1.83 16.02
CA ASN A 126 2.88 -2.98 16.08
C ASN A 126 3.60 -4.27 15.68
N GLU A 127 4.51 -4.24 14.71
CA GLU A 127 5.31 -5.41 14.31
C GLU A 127 6.17 -5.96 15.45
N LYS A 128 6.76 -5.09 16.28
CA LYS A 128 7.52 -5.53 17.47
C LYS A 128 6.68 -6.34 18.43
N TYR A 129 5.43 -5.92 18.66
CA TYR A 129 4.47 -6.65 19.49
C TYR A 129 4.11 -7.98 18.84
N LEU A 130 3.72 -7.94 17.56
CA LEU A 130 3.29 -9.11 16.80
C LEU A 130 4.39 -10.16 16.64
N ALA A 131 5.66 -9.76 16.53
CA ALA A 131 6.80 -10.67 16.40
C ALA A 131 6.94 -11.64 17.60
N ILE A 132 6.46 -11.24 18.78
CA ILE A 132 6.49 -12.07 19.99
C ILE A 132 5.37 -13.12 19.94
N TYR A 133 4.18 -12.72 19.49
CA TYR A 133 2.98 -13.55 19.54
C TYR A 133 2.79 -14.43 18.31
N LEU A 134 2.96 -13.89 17.10
CA LEU A 134 2.60 -14.58 15.85
C LEU A 134 3.26 -15.94 15.64
N PRO A 135 4.57 -16.14 15.93
CA PRO A 135 5.21 -17.43 15.75
C PRO A 135 4.53 -18.56 16.54
N GLN A 136 3.94 -18.25 17.70
CA GLN A 136 3.30 -19.22 18.58
C GLN A 136 1.93 -19.67 18.06
N PHE A 137 1.30 -18.87 17.20
CA PHE A 137 -0.05 -19.09 16.69
C PHE A 137 -0.08 -19.71 15.28
N LEU A 138 1.08 -19.96 14.65
CA LEU A 138 1.17 -20.54 13.31
C LEU A 138 0.84 -22.05 13.29
N ASP A 139 1.07 -22.74 14.40
CA ASP A 139 0.86 -24.20 14.52
C ASP A 139 -0.44 -24.58 15.25
N GLU A 140 -1.20 -23.58 15.75
CA GLU A 140 -2.45 -23.78 16.50
C GLU A 140 -3.69 -23.49 15.64
N GLU A 141 -4.81 -24.14 15.99
CA GLU A 141 -6.10 -23.82 15.40
C GLU A 141 -6.63 -22.50 15.99
N ILE A 142 -6.28 -21.38 15.35
CA ILE A 142 -6.69 -20.04 15.78
C ILE A 142 -8.14 -19.69 15.38
N PRO A 143 -8.80 -18.77 16.13
CA PRO A 143 -10.12 -18.25 15.77
C PRO A 143 -10.18 -17.70 14.35
N GLU A 144 -11.32 -17.86 13.68
CA GLU A 144 -11.52 -17.43 12.29
C GLU A 144 -11.23 -15.94 12.09
N VAL A 145 -11.72 -15.09 12.99
CA VAL A 145 -11.49 -13.64 12.95
C VAL A 145 -9.99 -13.30 13.00
N LEU A 146 -9.19 -14.04 13.78
CA LEU A 146 -7.74 -13.84 13.81
C LEU A 146 -7.08 -14.30 12.49
N LYS A 147 -7.57 -15.39 11.87
CA LYS A 147 -7.12 -15.81 10.53
C LYS A 147 -7.38 -14.72 9.48
N LYS A 148 -8.56 -14.09 9.50
CA LYS A 148 -8.90 -12.98 8.60
C LYS A 148 -7.91 -11.82 8.78
N ALA A 149 -7.64 -11.38 10.01
CA ALA A 149 -6.70 -10.30 10.31
C ALA A 149 -5.26 -10.64 9.83
N LEU A 150 -4.84 -11.90 9.97
CA LEU A 150 -3.54 -12.35 9.47
C LEU A 150 -3.45 -12.32 7.95
N TYR A 151 -4.50 -12.74 7.25
CA TYR A 151 -4.53 -12.65 5.79
C TYR A 151 -4.48 -11.20 5.33
N ILE A 152 -5.21 -10.29 5.99
CA ILE A 152 -5.16 -8.85 5.69
C ILE A 152 -3.75 -8.29 5.87
N TYR A 153 -3.09 -8.64 6.98
CA TYR A 153 -1.73 -8.17 7.26
C TYR A 153 -0.73 -8.69 6.23
N LYS A 154 -0.72 -10.00 5.95
CA LYS A 154 0.15 -10.60 4.94
C LYS A 154 -0.12 -10.03 3.54
N MET A 155 -1.39 -9.88 3.18
CA MET A 155 -1.83 -9.28 1.93
C MET A 155 -1.25 -7.86 1.77
N SER A 156 -1.35 -7.04 2.82
CA SER A 156 -0.81 -5.67 2.84
C SER A 156 0.72 -5.65 2.77
N GLN A 157 1.38 -6.56 3.47
CA GLN A 157 2.84 -6.71 3.47
C GLN A 157 3.36 -7.10 2.09
N TYR A 158 2.78 -8.13 1.46
CA TYR A 158 3.17 -8.57 0.12
C TYR A 158 2.90 -7.50 -0.94
N ARG A 159 1.77 -6.80 -0.85
CA ARG A 159 1.48 -5.66 -1.73
C ARG A 159 2.55 -4.56 -1.61
N ASN A 160 2.94 -4.19 -0.39
CA ASN A 160 3.98 -3.19 -0.15
C ASN A 160 5.37 -3.63 -0.68
N GLN A 161 5.64 -4.94 -0.66
CA GLN A 161 6.87 -5.54 -1.21
C GLN A 161 6.79 -5.81 -2.73
N HIS A 162 5.74 -5.36 -3.42
CA HIS A 162 5.45 -5.64 -4.82
C HIS A 162 5.34 -7.13 -5.18
N ASN A 163 5.09 -8.00 -4.19
CA ASN A 163 4.93 -9.42 -4.40
C ASN A 163 3.47 -9.78 -4.70
N GLN A 164 3.05 -9.53 -5.95
CA GLN A 164 1.64 -9.54 -6.34
C GLN A 164 0.99 -10.94 -6.27
N GLN A 165 1.75 -12.00 -6.54
CA GLN A 165 1.21 -13.37 -6.55
C GLN A 165 0.84 -13.83 -5.12
N GLU A 166 1.70 -13.54 -4.14
CA GLU A 166 1.46 -13.87 -2.74
C GLU A 166 0.36 -12.97 -2.15
N ALA A 167 0.31 -11.69 -2.53
CA ALA A 167 -0.78 -10.80 -2.16
C ALA A 167 -2.14 -11.31 -2.69
N LEU A 168 -2.17 -11.76 -3.95
CA LEU A 168 -3.34 -12.36 -4.59
C LEU A 168 -3.80 -13.63 -3.86
N GLU A 169 -2.87 -14.50 -3.48
CA GLU A 169 -3.20 -15.72 -2.75
C GLU A 169 -3.85 -15.40 -1.40
N MET A 170 -3.29 -14.45 -0.63
CA MET A 170 -3.88 -14.03 0.66
C MET A 170 -5.28 -13.41 0.48
N CYS A 171 -5.47 -12.58 -0.56
CA CYS A 171 -6.78 -12.03 -0.89
C CYS A 171 -7.80 -13.13 -1.21
N ARG A 172 -7.41 -14.15 -1.98
CA ARG A 172 -8.29 -15.29 -2.31
C ARG A 172 -8.65 -16.13 -1.10
N GLN A 173 -7.73 -16.30 -0.13
CA GLN A 173 -8.06 -16.95 1.14
C GLN A 173 -9.06 -16.11 1.94
N LEU A 174 -8.88 -14.79 1.97
CA LEU A 174 -9.77 -13.86 2.66
C LEU A 174 -11.19 -13.86 2.04
N LYS A 175 -11.31 -13.94 0.72
CA LYS A 175 -12.61 -14.01 0.02
C LYS A 175 -13.44 -15.26 0.31
N LYS A 176 -12.87 -16.30 0.91
CA LYS A 176 -13.62 -17.53 1.29
C LYS A 176 -14.51 -17.31 2.51
N PHE A 177 -14.30 -16.23 3.26
CA PHE A 177 -15.09 -15.92 4.43
C PHE A 177 -16.38 -15.18 4.07
N ASN A 178 -17.35 -15.27 4.98
CA ASN A 178 -18.58 -14.49 4.89
C ASN A 178 -18.40 -13.14 5.57
N TYR A 179 -19.01 -12.12 4.98
CA TYR A 179 -18.99 -10.74 5.47
C TYR A 179 -20.42 -10.20 5.52
N THR A 180 -20.66 -9.31 6.46
CA THR A 180 -21.97 -8.72 6.70
C THR A 180 -22.31 -7.68 5.63
N HIS A 181 -21.32 -6.88 5.22
CA HIS A 181 -21.48 -5.83 4.23
C HIS A 181 -21.13 -6.27 2.81
N SER A 182 -22.05 -6.05 1.85
CA SER A 182 -21.85 -6.31 0.42
C SER A 182 -20.66 -5.54 -0.18
N HIS A 183 -20.37 -4.35 0.32
CA HIS A 183 -19.23 -3.53 -0.06
C HIS A 183 -17.88 -4.20 0.20
N VAL A 184 -17.77 -5.03 1.25
CA VAL A 184 -16.52 -5.75 1.56
C VAL A 184 -16.13 -6.66 0.40
N TRP A 185 -17.12 -7.32 -0.22
CA TRP A 185 -16.85 -8.19 -1.35
C TRP A 185 -16.32 -7.40 -2.56
N ILE A 186 -16.86 -6.22 -2.83
CA ILE A 186 -16.37 -5.36 -3.93
C ILE A 186 -14.96 -4.87 -3.63
N ASN A 187 -14.67 -4.42 -2.42
CA ASN A 187 -13.34 -3.95 -2.04
C ASN A 187 -12.27 -5.06 -2.14
N LEU A 188 -12.61 -6.29 -1.73
CA LEU A 188 -11.71 -7.44 -1.93
C LEU A 188 -11.54 -7.79 -3.41
N LEU A 189 -12.57 -7.58 -4.24
CA LEU A 189 -12.43 -7.76 -5.68
C LEU A 189 -11.54 -6.68 -6.29
N GLU A 190 -11.70 -5.41 -5.90
CA GLU A 190 -10.83 -4.32 -6.33
C GLU A 190 -9.37 -4.65 -6.00
N PHE A 191 -9.09 -5.15 -4.80
CA PHE A 191 -7.74 -5.63 -4.46
C PHE A 191 -7.26 -6.77 -5.36
N GLU A 192 -8.10 -7.79 -5.59
CA GLU A 192 -7.75 -8.93 -6.44
C GLU A 192 -7.43 -8.49 -7.88
N VAL A 193 -8.24 -7.59 -8.45
CA VAL A 193 -8.00 -7.04 -9.79
C VAL A 193 -6.72 -6.21 -9.81
N GLU A 194 -6.44 -5.42 -8.78
CA GLU A 194 -5.20 -4.65 -8.66
C GLU A 194 -3.98 -5.57 -8.73
N ALA A 195 -3.98 -6.63 -7.91
CA ALA A 195 -2.91 -7.61 -7.88
C ALA A 195 -2.74 -8.34 -9.23
N LEU A 196 -3.85 -8.67 -9.92
CA LEU A 196 -3.81 -9.27 -11.26
C LEU A 196 -3.23 -8.32 -12.32
N ILE A 197 -3.63 -7.04 -12.29
CA ILE A 197 -3.12 -6.02 -13.22
C ILE A 197 -1.62 -5.83 -13.04
N TYR A 198 -1.15 -5.69 -11.81
CA TYR A 198 0.29 -5.53 -11.53
C TYR A 198 1.08 -6.83 -11.66
N GLY A 199 0.43 -7.98 -11.49
CA GLY A 199 1.01 -9.30 -11.73
C GLY A 199 1.06 -9.71 -13.22
N GLY A 200 0.50 -8.90 -14.12
CA GLY A 200 0.54 -9.13 -15.57
C GLY A 200 -0.56 -10.06 -16.12
N ASP A 201 -1.51 -10.50 -15.29
CA ASP A 201 -2.64 -11.34 -15.72
C ASP A 201 -3.84 -10.47 -16.12
N ALA A 202 -3.69 -9.82 -17.27
CA ALA A 202 -4.66 -8.85 -17.73
C ALA A 202 -6.00 -9.48 -18.17
N GLU A 203 -5.98 -10.71 -18.69
CA GLU A 203 -7.20 -11.42 -19.12
C GLU A 203 -8.10 -11.72 -17.91
N THR A 204 -7.55 -12.38 -16.88
CA THR A 204 -8.29 -12.68 -15.65
C THR A 204 -8.78 -11.39 -14.97
N SER A 205 -7.97 -10.32 -14.98
CA SER A 205 -8.38 -9.02 -14.42
C SER A 205 -9.62 -8.47 -15.11
N GLN A 206 -9.73 -8.60 -16.45
CA GLN A 206 -10.83 -8.07 -17.23
C GLN A 206 -12.11 -8.89 -17.06
N GLU A 207 -11.99 -10.21 -16.94
CA GLU A 207 -13.14 -11.06 -16.63
C GLU A 207 -13.72 -10.74 -15.26
N LEU A 208 -12.84 -10.58 -14.26
CA LEU A 208 -13.24 -10.28 -12.89
C LEU A 208 -13.88 -8.89 -12.77
N LEU A 209 -13.31 -7.89 -13.46
CA LEU A 209 -13.90 -6.55 -13.56
C LEU A 209 -15.31 -6.58 -14.17
N LYS A 210 -15.54 -7.39 -15.22
CA LYS A 210 -16.86 -7.53 -15.85
C LYS A 210 -17.88 -8.05 -14.85
N GLN A 211 -17.50 -9.05 -14.06
CA GLN A 211 -18.34 -9.63 -13.02
C GLN A 211 -18.65 -8.62 -11.91
N ALA A 212 -17.63 -7.87 -11.46
CA ALA A 212 -17.77 -6.83 -10.44
C ALA A 212 -18.75 -5.73 -10.84
N ILE A 213 -18.61 -5.22 -12.05
CA ILE A 213 -19.47 -4.17 -12.58
C ILE A 213 -20.90 -4.69 -12.74
N GLY A 214 -21.07 -5.91 -13.28
CA GLY A 214 -22.38 -6.55 -13.37
C GLY A 214 -23.08 -6.66 -12.01
N ARG A 215 -22.31 -7.00 -10.96
CA ARG A 215 -22.82 -7.06 -9.59
C ARG A 215 -23.15 -5.68 -9.02
N CYS A 216 -22.32 -4.65 -9.26
CA CYS A 216 -22.62 -3.28 -8.85
C CYS A 216 -23.95 -2.80 -9.42
N TYR A 217 -24.24 -3.09 -10.69
CA TYR A 217 -25.54 -2.79 -11.29
C TYR A 217 -26.69 -3.58 -10.65
N TYR A 218 -26.47 -4.88 -10.39
CA TYR A 218 -27.49 -5.73 -9.79
C TYR A 218 -27.84 -5.32 -8.35
N GLU A 219 -26.84 -4.97 -7.54
CA GLU A 219 -27.01 -4.62 -6.12
C GLU A 219 -27.23 -3.10 -5.90
N GLY A 220 -27.12 -2.27 -6.94
CA GLY A 220 -27.30 -0.82 -6.84
C GLY A 220 -26.14 -0.09 -6.16
N ILE A 221 -24.93 -0.65 -6.18
CA ILE A 221 -23.76 -0.13 -5.46
C ILE A 221 -22.87 0.70 -6.41
N TYR A 222 -23.39 1.83 -6.88
CA TYR A 222 -22.74 2.62 -7.93
C TYR A 222 -21.45 3.35 -7.51
N TYR A 223 -21.22 3.52 -6.20
CA TYR A 223 -20.03 4.16 -5.64
C TYR A 223 -18.71 3.56 -6.15
N HIS A 224 -18.67 2.25 -6.40
CA HIS A 224 -17.45 1.55 -6.87
C HIS A 224 -17.22 1.65 -8.38
N LEU A 225 -18.22 2.05 -9.17
CA LEU A 225 -18.13 1.97 -10.63
C LEU A 225 -17.00 2.83 -11.21
N THR A 226 -16.75 4.02 -10.64
CA THR A 226 -15.65 4.88 -11.06
C THR A 226 -14.30 4.16 -10.92
N GLN A 227 -14.02 3.56 -9.76
CA GLN A 227 -12.77 2.82 -9.53
C GLN A 227 -12.66 1.62 -10.48
N LEU A 228 -13.70 0.80 -10.58
CA LEU A 228 -13.69 -0.39 -11.44
C LEU A 228 -13.43 -0.03 -12.92
N TYR A 229 -14.02 1.05 -13.42
CA TYR A 229 -13.76 1.52 -14.78
C TYR A 229 -12.35 2.10 -14.95
N MET A 230 -11.81 2.79 -13.94
CA MET A 230 -10.40 3.20 -13.96
C MET A 230 -9.46 1.99 -14.03
N MET A 231 -9.74 0.92 -13.27
CA MET A 231 -8.95 -0.31 -13.32
C MET A 231 -9.03 -1.00 -14.68
N TYR A 232 -10.20 -0.99 -15.35
CA TYR A 232 -10.33 -1.42 -16.74
C TYR A 232 -9.41 -0.61 -17.67
N SER A 233 -9.40 0.71 -17.51
CA SER A 233 -8.51 1.57 -18.29
C SER A 233 -7.04 1.19 -18.10
N VAL A 234 -6.60 0.96 -16.85
CA VAL A 234 -5.22 0.55 -16.56
C VAL A 234 -4.89 -0.81 -17.19
N SER A 235 -5.79 -1.80 -17.07
CA SER A 235 -5.62 -3.12 -17.69
C SER A 235 -5.44 -3.03 -19.23
N PHE A 236 -6.21 -2.18 -19.91
CA PHE A 236 -6.05 -1.94 -21.35
C PHE A 236 -4.81 -1.11 -21.70
N THR A 237 -4.41 -0.19 -20.82
CA THR A 237 -3.18 0.62 -20.96
C THR A 237 -1.95 -0.28 -20.94
N ASN A 238 -1.89 -1.25 -20.03
CA ASN A 238 -0.79 -2.22 -19.93
C ASN A 238 -0.66 -3.11 -21.19
N GLN A 239 -1.75 -3.28 -21.94
CA GLN A 239 -1.77 -4.02 -23.21
C GLN A 239 -1.61 -3.11 -24.44
N ASN A 240 -1.37 -1.80 -24.25
CA ASN A 240 -1.29 -0.81 -25.32
C ASN A 240 -2.60 -0.65 -26.14
N PHE A 241 -3.75 -1.02 -25.57
CA PHE A 241 -5.07 -0.84 -26.19
C PHE A 241 -5.66 0.54 -25.84
N TRP A 242 -5.00 1.58 -26.32
CA TRP A 242 -5.21 2.96 -25.89
C TRP A 242 -6.64 3.49 -26.03
N GLN A 243 -7.29 3.21 -27.17
CA GLN A 243 -8.66 3.67 -27.42
C GLN A 243 -9.67 3.02 -26.47
N LYS A 244 -9.46 1.75 -26.12
CA LYS A 244 -10.29 1.08 -25.10
C LYS A 244 -10.02 1.65 -23.71
N ALA A 245 -8.76 1.95 -23.39
CA ALA A 245 -8.41 2.57 -22.12
C ALA A 245 -9.10 3.93 -21.96
N LEU A 246 -9.02 4.80 -22.98
CA LEU A 246 -9.70 6.09 -23.00
C LEU A 246 -11.23 5.96 -22.87
N TYR A 247 -11.83 4.99 -23.59
CA TYR A 247 -13.26 4.70 -23.46
C TYR A 247 -13.66 4.38 -22.01
N TYR A 248 -12.86 3.57 -21.30
CA TYR A 248 -13.16 3.24 -19.91
C TYR A 248 -12.89 4.39 -18.93
N LEU A 249 -11.96 5.31 -19.23
CA LEU A 249 -11.86 6.56 -18.47
C LEU A 249 -13.09 7.44 -18.66
N ASP A 250 -13.64 7.52 -19.87
CA ASP A 250 -14.88 8.25 -20.11
C ASP A 250 -16.06 7.60 -19.38
N LYS A 251 -16.09 6.25 -19.32
CA LYS A 251 -17.05 5.53 -18.46
C LYS A 251 -16.85 5.81 -16.97
N ALA A 252 -15.63 5.87 -16.47
CA ALA A 252 -15.38 6.21 -15.06
C ALA A 252 -15.93 7.60 -14.71
N LYS A 253 -15.86 8.57 -15.64
CA LYS A 253 -16.41 9.92 -15.45
C LYS A 253 -17.93 9.93 -15.32
N GLU A 254 -18.64 9.08 -16.08
CA GLU A 254 -20.12 8.99 -16.03
C GLU A 254 -20.62 8.66 -14.61
N TYR A 255 -19.80 8.01 -13.78
CA TYR A 255 -20.16 7.56 -12.43
C TYR A 255 -19.60 8.42 -11.29
N LEU A 256 -18.90 9.53 -11.59
CA LEU A 256 -18.30 10.38 -10.56
C LEU A 256 -19.32 10.93 -9.55
N GLU A 257 -20.56 11.17 -9.98
CA GLU A 257 -21.64 11.68 -9.12
C GLU A 257 -21.92 10.76 -7.92
N PHE A 258 -21.64 9.46 -8.04
CA PHE A 258 -21.88 8.48 -6.99
C PHE A 258 -20.76 8.40 -5.95
N THR A 259 -19.63 9.10 -6.17
CA THR A 259 -18.43 9.01 -5.31
C THR A 259 -18.38 10.05 -4.20
N GLY A 260 -19.33 10.99 -4.15
CA GLY A 260 -19.46 11.95 -3.06
C GLY A 260 -18.21 12.84 -2.89
N GLU A 261 -17.72 12.95 -1.66
CA GLU A 261 -16.61 13.86 -1.29
C GLU A 261 -15.28 13.51 -1.98
N ILE A 262 -15.07 12.26 -2.39
CA ILE A 262 -13.84 11.82 -3.08
C ILE A 262 -13.89 11.99 -4.60
N ALA A 263 -14.95 12.57 -5.17
CA ALA A 263 -15.10 12.80 -6.61
C ALA A 263 -13.95 13.61 -7.22
N ILE A 264 -13.41 14.58 -6.47
CA ILE A 264 -12.27 15.40 -6.92
C ILE A 264 -11.02 14.53 -7.07
N MET A 265 -10.76 13.63 -6.12
CA MET A 265 -9.62 12.71 -6.16
C MET A 265 -9.71 11.77 -7.36
N TYR A 266 -10.89 11.20 -7.64
CA TYR A 266 -11.10 10.39 -8.83
C TYR A 266 -10.99 11.20 -10.12
N SER A 267 -11.53 12.41 -10.16
CA SER A 267 -11.41 13.30 -11.33
C SER A 267 -9.95 13.59 -11.67
N HIS A 268 -9.13 13.86 -10.65
CA HIS A 268 -7.68 14.00 -10.79
C HIS A 268 -7.01 12.72 -11.34
N GLY A 269 -7.36 11.55 -10.79
CA GLY A 269 -6.83 10.27 -11.25
C GLY A 269 -7.20 9.95 -12.70
N ILE A 270 -8.45 10.19 -13.08
CA ILE A 270 -8.95 10.00 -14.45
C ILE A 270 -8.21 10.93 -15.43
N ALA A 271 -8.09 12.21 -15.09
CA ALA A 271 -7.41 13.19 -15.94
C ALA A 271 -5.92 12.86 -16.09
N SER A 272 -5.24 12.50 -15.00
CA SER A 272 -3.84 12.09 -15.00
C SER A 272 -3.60 10.87 -15.90
N ASN A 273 -4.44 9.84 -15.77
CA ASN A 273 -4.35 8.65 -16.63
C ASN A 273 -4.60 8.99 -18.11
N ARG A 274 -5.55 9.88 -18.39
CA ARG A 274 -5.83 10.34 -19.76
C ARG A 274 -4.61 11.04 -20.37
N ILE A 275 -3.98 11.95 -19.64
CA ILE A 275 -2.78 12.67 -20.09
C ILE A 275 -1.67 11.67 -20.45
N GLN A 276 -1.40 10.69 -19.57
CA GLN A 276 -0.38 9.66 -19.83
C GLN A 276 -0.71 8.82 -21.07
N ILE A 277 -1.96 8.39 -21.25
CA ILE A 277 -2.37 7.61 -22.42
C ILE A 277 -2.24 8.43 -23.72
N LEU A 278 -2.57 9.71 -23.70
CA LEU A 278 -2.43 10.61 -24.86
C LEU A 278 -0.97 10.86 -25.20
N MET A 279 -0.11 11.08 -24.19
CA MET A 279 1.34 11.20 -24.37
C MET A 279 1.94 9.94 -24.99
N ARG A 280 1.55 8.74 -24.53
CA ARG A 280 2.01 7.46 -25.10
C ARG A 280 1.57 7.23 -26.55
N GLN A 281 0.45 7.82 -26.96
CA GLN A 281 -0.02 7.80 -28.35
C GLN A 281 0.62 8.87 -29.23
N ASN A 282 1.47 9.75 -28.66
CA ASN A 282 1.99 10.95 -29.32
C ASN A 282 0.89 11.95 -29.75
N GLU A 283 -0.28 11.92 -29.09
CA GLU A 283 -1.40 12.84 -29.31
C GLU A 283 -1.18 14.14 -28.51
N PHE A 284 -0.09 14.84 -28.80
CA PHE A 284 0.44 15.90 -27.93
C PHE A 284 -0.50 17.10 -27.75
N GLU A 285 -1.18 17.56 -28.81
CA GLU A 285 -2.16 18.65 -28.70
C GLU A 285 -3.36 18.29 -27.81
N GLN A 286 -3.75 17.01 -27.80
CA GLN A 286 -4.83 16.53 -26.93
C GLN A 286 -4.34 16.39 -25.49
N ALA A 287 -3.09 15.94 -25.30
CA ALA A 287 -2.45 15.87 -23.99
C ALA A 287 -2.32 17.26 -23.36
N GLU A 288 -1.91 18.27 -24.12
CA GLU A 288 -1.82 19.67 -23.68
C GLU A 288 -3.17 20.19 -23.20
N ARG A 289 -4.22 20.02 -24.02
CA ARG A 289 -5.60 20.38 -23.64
C ARG A 289 -6.06 19.68 -22.36
N ALA A 290 -5.70 18.39 -22.21
CA ALA A 290 -6.04 17.63 -21.01
C ALA A 290 -5.27 18.12 -19.77
N ILE A 291 -4.04 18.61 -19.92
CA ILE A 291 -3.29 19.27 -18.83
C ILE A 291 -3.98 20.57 -18.43
N ASP A 292 -4.40 21.40 -19.39
CA ASP A 292 -5.09 22.66 -19.09
C ASP A 292 -6.44 22.44 -18.41
N ASP A 293 -7.19 21.42 -18.82
CA ASP A 293 -8.44 21.03 -18.18
C ASP A 293 -8.21 20.54 -16.75
N LEU A 294 -7.12 19.80 -16.51
CA LEU A 294 -6.71 19.38 -15.18
C LEU A 294 -6.31 20.57 -14.30
N GLU A 295 -5.56 21.52 -14.83
CA GLU A 295 -5.17 22.74 -14.11
C GLU A 295 -6.41 23.55 -13.70
N LYS A 296 -7.37 23.73 -14.61
CA LYS A 296 -8.65 24.39 -14.30
C LYS A 296 -9.41 23.66 -13.19
N LEU A 297 -9.52 22.33 -13.29
CA LEU A 297 -10.20 21.50 -12.31
C LEU A 297 -9.60 21.68 -10.91
N LEU A 298 -8.27 21.69 -10.79
CA LEU A 298 -7.57 21.72 -9.51
C LEU A 298 -7.39 23.13 -8.95
N SER A 299 -7.38 24.16 -9.80
CA SER A 299 -7.24 25.56 -9.39
C SER A 299 -8.35 26.04 -8.44
N GLY A 300 -9.53 25.40 -8.49
CA GLY A 300 -10.66 25.68 -7.60
C GLY A 300 -10.66 24.91 -6.29
N THR A 301 -9.62 24.12 -5.99
CA THR A 301 -9.54 23.28 -4.80
C THR A 301 -8.61 23.88 -3.73
N ASP A 302 -8.87 23.57 -2.45
CA ASP A 302 -8.04 24.04 -1.33
C ASP A 302 -6.56 23.58 -1.43
N ASN A 303 -6.29 22.54 -2.22
CA ASN A 303 -4.97 21.96 -2.45
C ASN A 303 -4.32 22.41 -3.78
N ALA A 304 -4.78 23.49 -4.41
CA ALA A 304 -4.27 23.95 -5.71
C ALA A 304 -2.74 24.09 -5.76
N ALA A 305 -2.11 24.59 -4.68
CA ALA A 305 -0.66 24.74 -4.59
C ALA A 305 0.08 23.38 -4.62
N TYR A 306 -0.47 22.36 -3.99
CA TYR A 306 0.09 21.00 -3.99
C TYR A 306 0.08 20.40 -5.41
N PHE A 307 -1.00 20.63 -6.16
CA PHE A 307 -1.14 20.12 -7.52
C PHE A 307 -0.32 20.87 -8.57
N GLN A 308 0.15 22.08 -8.26
CA GLN A 308 0.95 22.90 -9.17
C GLN A 308 2.22 22.16 -9.62
N ALA A 309 2.92 21.49 -8.70
CA ALA A 309 4.09 20.68 -9.02
C ALA A 309 3.75 19.56 -10.02
N GLN A 310 2.66 18.83 -9.80
CA GLN A 310 2.23 17.74 -10.66
C GLN A 310 1.88 18.21 -12.07
N ILE A 311 1.15 19.32 -12.20
CA ILE A 311 0.80 19.93 -13.50
C ILE A 311 2.07 20.32 -14.25
N MET A 312 3.01 20.97 -13.58
CA MET A 312 4.28 21.38 -14.18
C MET A 312 5.15 20.19 -14.59
N LEU A 313 5.12 19.09 -13.86
CA LEU A 313 5.79 17.85 -14.26
C LEU A 313 5.14 17.22 -15.50
N ASN A 314 3.82 17.26 -15.64
CA ASN A 314 3.15 16.83 -16.88
C ASN A 314 3.56 17.71 -18.07
N ARG A 315 3.70 19.03 -17.87
CA ARG A 315 4.23 19.94 -18.90
C ARG A 315 5.68 19.63 -19.28
N CYS A 316 6.53 19.29 -18.31
CA CYS A 316 7.88 18.80 -18.57
C CYS A 316 7.87 17.51 -19.39
N GLU A 317 7.04 16.52 -19.02
CA GLU A 317 6.92 15.27 -19.79
C GLU A 317 6.48 15.54 -21.23
N LEU A 318 5.51 16.43 -21.43
CA LEU A 318 5.03 16.81 -22.77
C LEU A 318 6.17 17.41 -23.62
N ALA A 319 6.86 18.43 -23.09
CA ALA A 319 7.96 19.09 -23.77
C ALA A 319 9.11 18.12 -24.07
N PHE A 320 9.42 17.22 -23.12
CA PHE A 320 10.42 16.18 -23.31
C PHE A 320 10.04 15.21 -24.44
N ARG A 321 8.79 14.74 -24.49
CA ARG A 321 8.30 13.82 -25.54
C ARG A 321 8.25 14.46 -26.93
N GLN A 322 8.06 15.78 -26.98
CA GLN A 322 8.11 16.58 -28.21
C GLN A 322 9.54 16.97 -28.63
N SER A 323 10.56 16.62 -27.83
CA SER A 323 11.93 17.11 -27.98
C SER A 323 12.04 18.65 -27.97
N ALA A 324 11.10 19.34 -27.32
CA ALA A 324 11.06 20.78 -27.16
C ALA A 324 11.92 21.21 -25.96
N PHE A 325 13.24 21.04 -26.07
CA PHE A 325 14.17 21.20 -24.94
C PHE A 325 14.26 22.63 -24.37
N ASP A 326 13.98 23.66 -25.18
CA ASP A 326 13.92 25.04 -24.69
C ASP A 326 12.70 25.23 -23.76
N THR A 327 11.52 24.76 -24.19
CA THR A 327 10.31 24.76 -23.37
C THR A 327 10.46 23.89 -22.12
N LEU A 328 11.13 22.74 -22.25
CA LEU A 328 11.46 21.90 -21.10
C LEU A 328 12.32 22.65 -20.07
N GLN A 329 13.32 23.41 -20.52
CA GLN A 329 14.15 24.23 -19.64
C GLN A 329 13.33 25.28 -18.89
N GLU A 330 12.43 25.99 -19.56
CA GLU A 330 11.54 26.98 -18.92
C GLU A 330 10.68 26.35 -17.81
N HIS A 331 10.14 25.16 -18.06
CA HIS A 331 9.34 24.43 -17.08
C HIS A 331 10.18 23.90 -15.91
N VAL A 332 11.39 23.42 -16.17
CA VAL A 332 12.37 23.01 -15.13
C VAL A 332 12.74 24.20 -14.25
N ASP A 333 12.93 25.38 -14.82
CA ASP A 333 13.24 26.60 -14.07
C ASP A 333 12.09 27.06 -13.18
N THR A 334 10.85 26.89 -13.67
CA THR A 334 9.64 27.12 -12.87
C THR A 334 9.57 26.15 -11.69
N LEU A 335 9.81 24.86 -11.91
CA LEU A 335 9.80 23.83 -10.86
C LEU A 335 10.87 24.06 -9.79
N ASN A 336 12.01 24.68 -10.13
CA ASN A 336 13.05 25.04 -9.15
C ASN A 336 12.60 26.11 -8.15
N GLN A 337 11.51 26.83 -8.44
CA GLN A 337 10.98 27.91 -7.59
C GLN A 337 9.83 27.43 -6.69
N ILE A 338 9.38 26.17 -6.86
CA ILE A 338 8.26 25.59 -6.12
C ILE A 338 8.83 24.61 -5.07
N GLU A 339 8.17 24.52 -3.92
CA GLU A 339 8.49 23.49 -2.94
C GLU A 339 8.02 22.12 -3.45
N LEU A 340 8.95 21.18 -3.58
CA LEU A 340 8.70 19.86 -4.16
C LEU A 340 8.85 18.77 -3.11
N SER A 341 7.93 17.80 -3.15
CA SER A 341 8.11 16.52 -2.47
C SER A 341 9.38 15.80 -2.95
N ILE A 342 9.89 14.86 -2.16
CA ILE A 342 11.06 14.06 -2.55
C ILE A 342 10.81 13.35 -3.90
N GLU A 343 9.62 12.78 -4.09
CA GLU A 343 9.23 12.14 -5.35
C GLU A 343 9.33 13.12 -6.53
N HIS A 344 8.73 14.31 -6.40
CA HIS A 344 8.76 15.33 -7.45
C HIS A 344 10.18 15.84 -7.73
N GLN A 345 11.04 15.93 -6.72
CA GLN A 345 12.46 16.29 -6.90
C GLN A 345 13.22 15.23 -7.71
N MET A 346 12.92 13.95 -7.53
CA MET A 346 13.54 12.87 -8.32
C MET A 346 13.08 12.91 -9.77
N VAL A 347 11.81 13.22 -10.02
CA VAL A 347 11.31 13.45 -11.38
C VAL A 347 11.95 14.69 -12.02
N LEU A 348 12.06 15.79 -11.29
CA LEU A 348 12.74 16.99 -11.79
C LEU A 348 14.22 16.71 -12.11
N SER A 349 14.89 15.94 -11.25
CA SER A 349 16.28 15.52 -11.48
C SER A 349 16.42 14.70 -12.77
N PHE A 350 15.45 13.85 -13.08
CA PHE A 350 15.40 13.18 -14.38
C PHE A 350 15.35 14.17 -15.55
N TYR A 351 14.44 15.15 -15.57
CA TYR A 351 14.41 16.11 -16.68
C TYR A 351 15.67 16.97 -16.79
N LYS A 352 16.28 17.32 -15.64
CA LYS A 352 17.61 17.99 -15.62
C LYS A 352 18.70 17.12 -16.21
N SER A 353 18.69 15.81 -15.96
CA SER A 353 19.63 14.89 -16.58
C SER A 353 19.40 14.82 -18.10
N GLN A 354 18.15 14.79 -18.55
CA GLN A 354 17.83 14.77 -19.99
C GLN A 354 18.31 16.03 -20.72
N LEU A 355 18.08 17.21 -20.14
CA LEU A 355 18.60 18.48 -20.69
C LEU A 355 20.14 18.50 -20.75
N ALA A 356 20.81 18.03 -19.70
CA ALA A 356 22.27 17.96 -19.65
C ALA A 356 22.85 16.97 -20.67
N PHE A 357 22.17 15.82 -20.87
CA PHE A 357 22.55 14.83 -21.87
C PHE A 357 22.48 15.42 -23.29
N GLU A 358 21.38 16.09 -23.63
CA GLU A 358 21.20 16.75 -24.93
C GLU A 358 22.26 17.83 -25.19
N ARG A 359 22.62 18.60 -24.15
CA ARG A 359 23.66 19.64 -24.22
C ARG A 359 25.09 19.10 -24.16
N LYS A 360 25.27 17.78 -23.99
CA LYS A 360 26.56 17.12 -23.80
C LYS A 360 27.33 17.62 -22.57
N GLU A 361 26.61 18.02 -21.54
CA GLU A 361 27.15 18.43 -20.24
C GLU A 361 27.33 17.21 -19.32
N GLU A 362 28.33 16.39 -19.61
CA GLU A 362 28.52 15.07 -18.99
C GLU A 362 28.48 15.09 -17.44
N ALA A 363 29.25 15.98 -16.80
CA ALA A 363 29.32 16.05 -15.35
C ALA A 363 27.96 16.40 -14.70
N VAL A 364 27.16 17.21 -15.39
CA VAL A 364 25.82 17.61 -14.94
C VAL A 364 24.84 16.47 -15.14
N PHE A 365 24.92 15.77 -16.28
CA PHE A 365 24.14 14.56 -16.55
C PHE A 365 24.37 13.49 -15.47
N LEU A 366 25.62 13.11 -15.23
CA LEU A 366 25.97 12.06 -14.25
C LEU A 366 25.46 12.39 -12.85
N LYS A 367 25.61 13.65 -12.41
CA LYS A 367 25.12 14.11 -11.11
C LYS A 367 23.61 13.89 -10.95
N TYR A 368 22.82 14.32 -11.94
CA TYR A 368 21.36 14.23 -11.83
C TYR A 368 20.83 12.82 -12.11
N ALA A 369 21.47 12.09 -13.03
CA ALA A 369 21.12 10.70 -13.32
C ALA A 369 21.34 9.80 -12.11
N ASP A 370 22.46 9.93 -11.39
CA ASP A 370 22.71 9.11 -10.19
C ASP A 370 21.71 9.42 -9.06
N ASN A 371 21.38 10.70 -8.88
CA ASN A 371 20.38 11.12 -7.88
C ASN A 371 19.01 10.46 -8.10
N CYS A 372 18.49 10.45 -9.34
CA CYS A 372 17.16 9.92 -9.62
C CYS A 372 17.14 8.41 -9.87
N ARG A 373 18.25 7.81 -10.33
CA ARG A 373 18.33 6.38 -10.65
C ARG A 373 18.02 5.51 -9.44
N LEU A 374 18.66 5.76 -8.28
CA LEU A 374 18.45 4.96 -7.08
C LEU A 374 16.98 4.97 -6.63
N TYR A 375 16.35 6.14 -6.73
CA TYR A 375 14.92 6.26 -6.45
C TYR A 375 14.09 5.41 -7.43
N PHE A 376 14.35 5.52 -8.74
CA PHE A 376 13.59 4.75 -9.72
C PHE A 376 13.84 3.24 -9.65
N GLU A 377 15.02 2.80 -9.22
CA GLU A 377 15.32 1.39 -8.91
C GLU A 377 14.46 0.90 -7.74
N GLN A 378 14.38 1.68 -6.66
CA GLN A 378 13.57 1.35 -5.49
C GLN A 378 12.07 1.24 -5.81
N PHE A 379 11.55 2.12 -6.67
CA PHE A 379 10.13 2.19 -7.03
C PHE A 379 9.80 1.55 -8.39
N TYR A 380 10.73 0.79 -8.98
CA TYR A 380 10.55 0.07 -10.25
C TYR A 380 10.00 0.92 -11.41
N ASN A 381 10.46 2.16 -11.60
CA ASN A 381 10.05 3.00 -12.73
C ASN A 381 10.78 2.57 -14.03
N ARG A 382 10.29 1.49 -14.63
CA ARG A 382 10.90 0.81 -15.78
C ARG A 382 11.22 1.74 -16.95
N GLU A 383 10.28 2.60 -17.35
CA GLU A 383 10.45 3.46 -18.54
C GLU A 383 11.58 4.46 -18.39
N ARG A 384 11.69 5.10 -17.22
CA ARG A 384 12.77 6.05 -16.95
C ARG A 384 14.11 5.36 -16.75
N LEU A 385 14.11 4.20 -16.08
CA LEU A 385 15.33 3.41 -15.89
C LEU A 385 15.91 2.93 -17.22
N LEU A 386 15.07 2.45 -18.15
CA LEU A 386 15.52 2.04 -19.49
C LEU A 386 16.30 3.17 -20.17
N LEU A 387 15.69 4.35 -20.25
CA LEU A 387 16.33 5.50 -20.88
C LEU A 387 17.62 5.93 -20.16
N LEU A 388 17.60 6.00 -18.82
CA LEU A 388 18.77 6.40 -18.03
C LEU A 388 19.94 5.44 -18.23
N TYR A 389 19.72 4.12 -18.18
CA TYR A 389 20.79 3.16 -18.36
C TYR A 389 21.33 3.13 -19.79
N GLU A 390 20.48 3.32 -20.80
CA GLU A 390 20.94 3.48 -22.19
C GLU A 390 21.87 4.69 -22.34
N GLN A 391 21.50 5.83 -21.75
CA GLN A 391 22.30 7.06 -21.77
C GLN A 391 23.59 6.94 -20.96
N LEU A 392 23.53 6.34 -19.76
CA LEU A 392 24.70 6.05 -18.94
C LEU A 392 25.67 5.11 -19.65
N ALA A 393 25.16 4.08 -20.33
CA ALA A 393 25.97 3.17 -21.15
C ALA A 393 26.66 3.91 -22.31
N ALA A 394 25.96 4.84 -22.97
CA ALA A 394 26.50 5.65 -24.04
C ALA A 394 27.65 6.55 -23.56
N VAL A 395 27.44 7.29 -22.46
CA VAL A 395 28.48 8.15 -21.86
C VAL A 395 29.70 7.33 -21.41
N ALA A 396 29.49 6.20 -20.72
CA ALA A 396 30.57 5.33 -20.30
C ALA A 396 31.38 4.80 -21.49
N LYS A 397 30.73 4.48 -22.61
CA LYS A 397 31.38 4.05 -23.84
C LYS A 397 32.22 5.16 -24.46
N GLU A 398 31.71 6.38 -24.53
CA GLU A 398 32.45 7.55 -25.03
C GLU A 398 33.72 7.81 -24.21
N ASN A 399 33.62 7.61 -22.89
CA ASN A 399 34.74 7.68 -21.95
C ASN A 399 35.67 6.46 -21.94
N ARG A 400 35.46 5.49 -22.83
CA ARG A 400 36.22 4.23 -22.92
C ARG A 400 36.13 3.36 -21.65
N GLN A 401 35.10 3.55 -20.84
CA GLN A 401 34.76 2.74 -19.67
C GLN A 401 33.89 1.55 -20.09
N TYR A 402 34.43 0.68 -20.96
CA TYR A 402 33.65 -0.39 -21.60
C TYR A 402 33.02 -1.39 -20.62
N LYS A 403 33.69 -1.66 -19.49
CA LYS A 403 33.15 -2.54 -18.45
C LYS A 403 31.86 -1.96 -17.84
N GLN A 404 31.90 -0.70 -17.43
CA GLN A 404 30.75 0.00 -16.86
C GLN A 404 29.61 0.16 -17.88
N SER A 405 29.96 0.45 -19.14
CA SER A 405 28.97 0.48 -20.23
C SER A 405 28.26 -0.88 -20.39
N SER A 406 29.00 -1.98 -20.33
CA SER A 406 28.44 -3.34 -20.38
C SER A 406 27.51 -3.63 -19.19
N GLU A 407 27.90 -3.23 -17.98
CA GLU A 407 27.07 -3.38 -16.77
C GLU A 407 25.73 -2.63 -16.90
N TYR A 408 25.74 -1.40 -17.41
CA TYR A 408 24.50 -0.66 -17.67
C TYR A 408 23.61 -1.32 -18.73
N LEU A 409 24.19 -1.85 -19.81
CA LEU A 409 23.42 -2.59 -20.82
C LEU A 409 22.85 -3.90 -20.27
N GLU A 410 23.52 -4.57 -19.34
CA GLU A 410 22.96 -5.73 -18.65
C GLU A 410 21.71 -5.34 -17.84
N TYR A 411 21.70 -4.20 -17.17
CA TYR A 411 20.49 -3.69 -16.50
C TYR A 411 19.36 -3.39 -17.48
N VAL A 412 19.66 -2.80 -18.65
CA VAL A 412 18.66 -2.62 -19.72
C VAL A 412 18.05 -3.96 -20.13
N LEU A 413 18.88 -4.99 -20.33
CA LEU A 413 18.40 -6.33 -20.70
C LEU A 413 17.55 -6.98 -19.60
N GLN A 414 17.87 -6.73 -18.32
CA GLN A 414 17.05 -7.19 -17.19
C GLN A 414 15.69 -6.50 -17.15
N LEU A 415 15.64 -5.21 -17.49
CA LEU A 415 14.40 -4.44 -17.52
C LEU A 415 13.52 -4.74 -18.74
N ILE A 416 14.05 -5.29 -19.83
CA ILE A 416 13.26 -5.64 -21.02
C ILE A 416 12.58 -7.01 -20.87
N LYS A 417 13.15 -7.91 -20.06
CA LYS A 417 12.52 -9.18 -19.67
C LYS A 417 11.30 -8.93 -18.79
#